data_AF-E0Y0X2-F1
#
_entry.id   AF-E0Y0X2-F1
#
_cell.length_a   1.000
_cell.length_b   1.000
_cell.length_c   1.000
_cell.angle_alpha   90.00
_cell.angle_beta   90.00
_cell.angle_gamma   90.00
#
_symmetry.space_group_name_H-M   'P 1'
#
loop_
_entity.id
_entity.type
_entity.pdbx_description
1 polymer ?
#
loop_
_entity_poly.entity_id
_entity_poly.type
_entity_poly.pdbx_seq_one_letter_code
_entity_poly.pdbx_strand_id
1 'polypeptide(L)'
;MEADWNALHCAKLNINDSRAKFEWTDATQHKNVKYDFIIMNPPFHQTRKAEPDIGKSFIIQASELLTPKGQLWMVANRQLAYETTLDTCFTSVNSITETPQFKVINALRPKKQIFR
;
A
#
# COMPACT_ATOMS: atom_id res chain seq x y z
N MET A 1 -9.70 4.21 -0.82
CA MET A 1 -10.11 3.08 -1.68
C MET A 1 -10.27 1.88 -0.78
N GLU A 2 -11.32 1.11 -0.99
CA GLU A 2 -11.58 -0.11 -0.22
C GLU A 2 -12.42 -1.06 -1.09
N ALA A 3 -12.15 -2.37 -1.01
CA ALA A 3 -12.86 -3.40 -1.76
C ALA A 3 -14.07 -3.95 -0.97
N ASP A 4 -14.04 -3.91 0.36
CA ASP A 4 -15.16 -4.30 1.21
C ASP A 4 -16.15 -3.14 1.41
N TRP A 5 -17.41 -3.39 1.05
CA TRP A 5 -18.44 -2.35 1.11
C TRP A 5 -18.73 -1.90 2.55
N ASN A 6 -18.73 -2.82 3.52
CA ASN A 6 -19.01 -2.49 4.92
C ASN A 6 -17.89 -1.62 5.50
N ALA A 7 -16.62 -1.96 5.23
CA ALA A 7 -15.47 -1.18 5.64
C ALA A 7 -15.51 0.23 5.03
N LEU A 8 -15.84 0.36 3.74
CA LEU A 8 -16.00 1.66 3.09
C LEU A 8 -17.14 2.47 3.71
N HIS A 9 -18.26 1.83 4.03
CA HIS A 9 -19.40 2.48 4.67
C HIS A 9 -19.02 2.98 6.07
N CYS A 10 -18.36 2.16 6.87
CA CYS A 10 -17.82 2.55 8.18
C CYS A 10 -16.84 3.73 8.06
N ALA A 11 -15.96 3.74 7.06
CA ALA A 11 -15.05 4.85 6.82
C ALA A 11 -15.80 6.17 6.53
N LYS A 12 -16.88 6.13 5.73
CA LYS A 12 -17.73 7.29 5.46
C LYS A 12 -18.41 7.84 6.71
N LEU A 13 -18.85 6.96 7.62
CA LEU A 13 -19.48 7.36 8.89
C LEU A 13 -18.48 7.99 9.86
N ASN A 14 -17.23 7.52 9.86
CA ASN A 14 -16.20 7.96 10.82
C ASN A 14 -15.47 9.24 10.42
N ILE A 15 -15.56 9.67 9.16
CA ILE A 15 -14.79 10.81 8.64
C ILE A 15 -15.75 11.89 8.14
N ASN A 16 -15.80 13.01 8.87
CA ASN A 16 -16.65 14.17 8.55
C ASN A 16 -15.85 15.33 7.90
N ASP A 17 -14.90 15.01 7.03
CA ASP A 17 -14.12 15.99 6.27
C ASP A 17 -14.52 15.95 4.79
N SER A 18 -14.98 17.07 4.25
CA SER A 18 -15.47 17.17 2.86
C SER A 18 -14.38 16.97 1.80
N ARG A 19 -13.10 17.03 2.18
CA ARG A 19 -11.97 16.75 1.30
C ARG A 19 -11.77 15.25 1.08
N ALA A 20 -12.28 14.41 1.99
CA ALA A 20 -12.14 12.96 1.90
C ALA A 20 -13.02 12.40 0.78
N LYS A 21 -12.42 11.62 -0.11
CA LYS A 21 -13.12 10.87 -1.16
C LYS A 21 -13.08 9.38 -0.86
N PHE A 22 -14.21 8.72 -1.05
CA PHE A 22 -14.40 7.31 -0.74
C PHE A 22 -14.73 6.56 -2.03
N GLU A 23 -13.85 5.64 -2.39
CA GLU A 23 -13.96 4.86 -3.62
C GLU A 23 -14.10 3.39 -3.28
N TRP A 24 -15.21 2.78 -3.72
CA TRP A 24 -15.40 1.33 -3.67
C TRP A 24 -14.71 0.72 -4.88
N THR A 25 -13.53 0.15 -4.67
CA THR A 25 -12.68 -0.36 -5.75
C THR A 25 -11.68 -1.36 -5.20
N ASP A 26 -11.29 -2.31 -6.03
CA ASP A 26 -10.08 -3.08 -5.80
C ASP A 26 -8.87 -2.15 -5.99
N ALA A 27 -8.09 -1.98 -4.93
CA ALA A 27 -6.90 -1.13 -4.95
C ALA A 27 -5.87 -1.63 -5.97
N THR A 28 -5.81 -2.95 -6.24
CA THR A 28 -4.89 -3.58 -7.20
C THR A 28 -5.28 -3.38 -8.67
N GLN A 29 -6.46 -2.79 -8.93
CA GLN A 29 -6.95 -2.53 -10.29
C GLN A 29 -7.10 -1.03 -10.58
N HIS A 30 -6.78 -0.17 -9.62
CA HIS A 30 -6.93 1.28 -9.77
C HIS A 30 -5.91 1.84 -10.78
N LYS A 31 -6.35 2.76 -11.65
CA LYS A 31 -5.53 3.31 -12.75
C LYS A 31 -5.81 4.80 -12.96
N ASN A 32 -4.94 5.46 -13.74
CA ASN A 32 -5.12 6.79 -14.32
C ASN A 32 -5.00 8.00 -13.39
N VAL A 33 -4.71 7.79 -12.10
CA VAL A 33 -4.40 8.87 -11.15
C VAL A 33 -3.00 8.66 -10.57
N LYS A 34 -2.23 9.74 -10.46
CA LYS A 34 -0.93 9.73 -9.79
C LYS A 34 -1.03 10.44 -8.45
N TYR A 35 -0.52 9.81 -7.40
CA TYR A 35 -0.51 10.33 -6.04
C TYR A 35 0.91 10.71 -5.62
N ASP A 36 1.05 11.77 -4.81
CA ASP A 36 2.34 12.09 -4.18
C ASP A 36 2.60 11.23 -2.95
N PHE A 37 1.54 10.77 -2.28
CA PHE A 37 1.60 9.99 -1.06
C PHE A 37 0.59 8.85 -1.11
N ILE A 38 1.04 7.64 -0.79
CA ILE A 38 0.17 6.49 -0.54
C ILE A 38 0.47 5.98 0.87
N ILE A 39 -0.58 5.71 1.64
CA ILE A 39 -0.50 5.13 2.98
C ILE A 39 -1.35 3.86 2.97
N MET A 40 -0.80 2.73 3.46
CA MET A 40 -1.54 1.46 3.48
C MET A 40 -1.19 0.56 4.66
N ASN A 41 -2.16 -0.27 5.04
CA ASN A 41 -1.97 -1.46 5.86
C ASN A 41 -2.53 -2.64 5.05
N PRO A 42 -1.72 -3.26 4.18
CA PRO A 42 -2.23 -4.23 3.23
C PRO A 42 -2.72 -5.49 3.94
N PRO A 43 -3.76 -6.16 3.41
CA PRO A 43 -4.18 -7.45 3.94
C PRO A 43 -3.03 -8.46 3.83
N PHE A 44 -2.92 -9.34 4.82
CA PHE A 44 -1.82 -10.31 4.92
C PHE A 44 -2.30 -11.76 4.74
N HIS A 45 -3.62 -11.99 4.75
CA HIS A 45 -4.30 -13.29 4.72
C HIS A 45 -5.58 -13.15 3.87
N GLN A 46 -5.80 -14.01 2.87
CA GLN A 46 -7.13 -14.21 2.25
C GLN A 46 -7.85 -15.43 2.86
N THR A 47 -7.08 -16.45 3.24
CA THR A 47 -7.52 -17.60 4.04
C THR A 47 -6.86 -17.58 5.42
N ARG A 48 -7.04 -18.60 6.27
CA ARG A 48 -6.35 -18.67 7.59
C ARG A 48 -4.81 -18.70 7.49
N LYS A 49 -4.21 -18.76 6.29
CA LYS A 49 -2.76 -18.79 6.06
C LYS A 49 -2.25 -17.45 5.49
N ALA A 50 -1.00 -17.14 5.83
CA ALA A 50 -0.24 -16.05 5.22
C ALA A 50 -0.14 -16.23 3.71
N GLU A 51 -0.57 -15.21 2.97
CA GLU A 51 -0.44 -15.10 1.52
C GLU A 51 0.32 -13.79 1.22
N PRO A 52 1.67 -13.79 1.31
CA PRO A 52 2.49 -12.60 1.12
C PRO A 52 2.26 -11.94 -0.26
N ASP A 53 1.81 -12.70 -1.25
CA ASP A 53 1.66 -12.22 -2.62
C ASP A 53 0.60 -11.14 -2.77
N ILE A 54 -0.40 -11.10 -1.88
CA ILE A 54 -1.39 -10.01 -1.86
C ILE A 54 -0.70 -8.70 -1.48
N GLY A 55 0.06 -8.69 -0.37
CA GLY A 55 0.79 -7.50 0.05
C GLY A 55 1.83 -7.04 -0.97
N LYS A 56 2.50 -7.98 -1.65
CA LYS A 56 3.40 -7.65 -2.77
C LYS A 56 2.65 -6.97 -3.92
N SER A 57 1.46 -7.45 -4.27
CA SER A 57 0.63 -6.85 -5.33
C SER A 57 0.23 -5.42 -4.97
N PHE A 58 -0.08 -5.15 -3.70
CA PHE A 58 -0.33 -3.79 -3.21
C PHE A 58 0.92 -2.89 -3.32
N ILE A 59 2.11 -3.40 -2.98
CA ILE A 59 3.38 -2.65 -3.11
C ILE A 59 3.65 -2.28 -4.57
N ILE A 60 3.48 -3.24 -5.48
CA ILE A 60 3.66 -3.06 -6.93
C ILE A 60 2.68 -1.98 -7.41
N GLN A 61 1.39 -2.12 -7.10
CA GLN A 61 0.37 -1.16 -7.52
C GLN A 61 0.62 0.24 -6.96
N ALA A 62 1.03 0.35 -5.69
CA ALA A 62 1.39 1.63 -5.09
C ALA A 62 2.54 2.29 -5.85
N SER A 63 3.57 1.53 -6.24
CA SER A 63 4.68 2.06 -7.03
C SER A 63 4.24 2.60 -8.40
N GLU A 64 3.25 1.95 -9.02
CA GLU A 64 2.66 2.39 -10.29
C GLU A 64 1.75 3.60 -10.13
N LEU A 65 1.08 3.77 -9.00
CA LEU A 65 0.17 4.89 -8.74
C LEU A 65 0.86 6.13 -8.19
N LEU A 66 2.13 6.05 -7.81
CA LEU A 66 2.87 7.19 -7.29
C LEU A 66 3.46 8.07 -8.42
N THR A 67 3.58 9.37 -8.14
CA THR A 67 4.39 10.29 -8.96
C THR A 67 5.87 9.90 -8.87
N PRO A 68 6.75 10.35 -9.79
CA PRO A 68 8.18 10.02 -9.74
C PRO A 68 8.90 10.44 -8.45
N LYS A 69 8.36 11.44 -7.74
CA LYS A 69 8.85 11.92 -6.43
C LYS A 69 7.99 11.46 -5.26
N GLY A 70 6.98 10.63 -5.53
CA GLY A 70 6.03 10.18 -4.54
C GLY A 70 6.64 9.21 -3.53
N GLN A 71 5.90 8.96 -2.46
CA GLN A 71 6.30 8.05 -1.40
C GLN A 71 5.17 7.15 -0.90
N LEU A 72 5.56 5.94 -0.54
CA LEU A 72 4.73 4.95 0.11
C LEU A 72 5.05 4.91 1.61
N TRP A 73 4.01 4.90 2.43
CA TRP A 73 4.06 4.54 3.84
C TRP A 73 3.24 3.29 4.05
N MET A 74 3.85 2.27 4.66
CA MET A 74 3.13 1.05 4.97
C MET A 74 3.47 0.49 6.34
N VAL A 75 2.45 -0.07 6.98
CA VAL A 75 2.64 -0.94 8.14
C VAL A 75 2.39 -2.38 7.71
N ALA A 76 3.19 -3.31 8.22
CA ALA A 76 3.04 -4.74 7.94
C ALA A 76 3.45 -5.59 9.15
N ASN A 77 2.98 -6.84 9.21
CA ASN A 77 3.49 -7.81 10.18
C ASN A 77 4.98 -8.05 9.94
N ARG A 78 5.78 -8.06 11.01
CA ARG A 78 7.26 -8.13 10.95
C ARG A 78 7.76 -9.33 10.13
N GLN A 79 7.09 -10.47 10.28
CA GLN A 79 7.42 -11.75 9.62
C GLN A 79 7.23 -11.77 8.10
N LEU A 80 6.50 -10.80 7.52
CA LEU A 80 6.23 -10.77 6.08
C LEU A 80 7.44 -10.20 5.35
N ALA A 81 8.03 -10.98 4.45
CA ALA A 81 9.21 -10.62 3.68
C ALA A 81 8.84 -9.76 2.46
N TYR A 82 8.72 -8.44 2.66
CA TYR A 82 8.36 -7.47 1.62
C TYR A 82 9.56 -6.70 1.07
N GLU A 83 10.72 -6.80 1.72
CA GLU A 83 11.96 -6.08 1.45
C GLU A 83 12.37 -6.20 -0.02
N THR A 84 12.44 -7.43 -0.55
CA THR A 84 12.80 -7.66 -1.95
C THR A 84 11.85 -6.97 -2.94
N THR A 85 10.54 -6.96 -2.65
CA THR A 85 9.55 -6.32 -3.53
C THR A 85 9.66 -4.80 -3.44
N LEU A 86 9.85 -4.25 -2.23
CA LEU A 86 10.07 -2.83 -2.01
C LEU A 86 11.34 -2.34 -2.70
N ASP A 87 12.46 -3.06 -2.55
CA ASP A 87 13.73 -2.73 -3.19
C ASP A 87 13.63 -2.80 -4.72
N THR A 88 12.82 -3.72 -5.25
CA THR A 88 12.55 -3.79 -6.69
C THR A 88 11.75 -2.58 -7.17
N CYS A 89 10.77 -2.13 -6.39
CA CYS A 89 9.81 -1.09 -6.79
C CYS A 89 10.28 0.34 -6.48
N PHE A 90 11.19 0.55 -5.51
CA PHE A 90 11.55 1.87 -5.01
C PHE A 90 13.05 2.12 -5.01
N THR A 91 13.43 3.39 -5.06
CA THR A 91 14.84 3.81 -5.05
C THR A 91 15.45 3.80 -3.66
N SER A 92 14.64 4.05 -2.63
CA SER A 92 15.06 4.03 -1.23
C SER A 92 13.93 3.46 -0.39
N VAL A 93 14.29 2.55 0.53
CA VAL A 93 13.38 1.89 1.45
C VAL A 93 13.97 2.04 2.85
N ASN A 94 13.19 2.61 3.78
CA ASN A 94 13.62 2.90 5.13
C ASN A 94 12.68 2.21 6.12
N SER A 95 13.22 1.41 7.04
CA SER A 95 12.49 0.97 8.23
C SER A 95 12.45 2.14 9.21
N ILE A 96 11.26 2.66 9.49
CA ILE A 96 11.07 3.85 10.33
C ILE A 96 11.01 3.45 11.80
N THR A 97 10.27 2.38 12.09
CA THR A 97 10.19 1.79 13.43
C THR A 97 9.72 0.34 13.33
N GLU A 98 10.13 -0.46 14.30
CA GLU A 98 9.71 -1.85 14.44
C GLU A 98 9.28 -2.14 15.88
N THR A 99 8.25 -2.96 16.00
CA THR A 99 7.84 -3.62 17.24
C THR A 99 8.00 -5.13 17.05
N PRO A 100 7.82 -5.97 18.08
CA PRO A 100 7.89 -7.41 17.90
C PRO A 100 6.88 -7.94 16.87
N GLN A 101 5.74 -7.25 16.70
CA GLN A 101 4.64 -7.65 15.81
C GLN A 101 4.66 -6.95 14.45
N PHE A 102 5.01 -5.66 14.40
CA PHE A 102 4.82 -4.83 13.20
C PHE A 102 6.10 -4.08 12.81
N LYS A 103 6.19 -3.72 11.54
CA LYS A 103 7.19 -2.79 11.01
C LYS A 103 6.51 -1.69 10.22
N VAL A 104 6.99 -0.46 10.37
CA VAL A 104 6.59 0.70 9.57
C VAL A 104 7.69 1.01 8.58
N ILE A 105 7.34 1.02 7.31
CA ILE A 105 8.27 1.20 6.21
C ILE A 105 7.87 2.46 5.44
N ASN A 106 8.87 3.27 5.09
CA ASN A 106 8.76 4.36 4.14
C ASN A 106 9.57 4.01 2.88
N ALA A 107 8.95 4.05 1.71
CA ALA A 107 9.61 3.82 0.43
C ALA A 107 9.45 5.04 -0.47
N LEU A 108 10.55 5.51 -1.05
CA LEU A 108 10.65 6.78 -1.76
C LEU A 108 10.98 6.57 -3.24
N ARG A 109 10.44 7.46 -4.09
CA ARG A 109 10.78 7.57 -5.51
C ARG A 109 10.59 6.23 -6.23
N PRO A 110 9.35 5.90 -6.62
CA PRO A 110 9.07 4.66 -7.33
C PRO A 110 9.97 4.57 -8.56
N LYS A 111 10.59 3.41 -8.75
CA LYS A 111 11.35 3.11 -9.95
C LYS A 111 10.36 3.01 -11.10
N LYS A 112 10.69 3.60 -12.25
CA LYS A 112 9.97 3.27 -13.48
C LYS A 112 10.19 1.78 -13.73
N GLN A 113 9.15 0.98 -13.62
CA GLN A 113 9.22 -0.40 -14.06
C GLN A 113 9.49 -0.39 -15.57
N ILE A 114 10.67 -0.89 -15.95
CA ILE A 114 10.99 -1.19 -17.35
C ILE A 114 10.47 -2.61 -17.56
N PHE A 115 9.16 -2.77 -17.75
CA PHE A 115 8.65 -3.99 -18.35
C PHE A 115 8.77 -3.83 -19.87
N ARG A 116 9.71 -4.58 -20.45
CA ARG A 116 9.67 -5.02 -21.84
C ARG A 116 8.69 -6.20 -21.94
#